data_AF-A0A5K1DJP3-F1
#
_entry.id   AF-A0A5K1DJP3-F1
#
_cell.length_a   1.000
_cell.length_b   1.000
_cell.length_c   1.000
_cell.angle_alpha   90.00
_cell.angle_beta   90.00
_cell.angle_gamma   90.00
#
_symmetry.space_group_name_H-M   'P 1'
#
loop_
_entity.id
_entity.type
_entity.pdbx_description
1 polymer ?
#
loop_
_entity_poly.entity_id
_entity_poly.type
_entity_poly.pdbx_seq_one_letter_code
_entity_poly.pdbx_strand_id
1 'polypeptide(L)' 'AVVNNLDDAHELIDTAVSTALKESKPVYISIGCNLSHIPHPTFSREPVPFFLAP' A
#
# COMPACT_ATOMS: atom_id res chain seq x y z
N ALA A 1 0.25 -11.95 1.26
CA ALA A 1 0.21 -11.18 2.52
C ALA A 1 -1.22 -10.72 2.79
N VAL A 2 -1.63 -10.57 4.06
CA VAL A 2 -2.93 -10.00 4.42
C VAL A 2 -2.67 -8.72 5.19
N VAL A 3 -3.20 -7.60 4.70
CA VAL A 3 -3.02 -6.27 5.27
C VAL A 3 -4.33 -5.86 5.95
N ASN A 4 -4.30 -5.78 7.29
CA ASN A 4 -5.45 -5.43 8.12
C ASN A 4 -5.17 -4.28 9.10
N ASN A 5 -3.96 -3.73 9.12
CA ASN A 5 -3.58 -2.54 9.89
C ASN A 5 -2.83 -1.56 8.98
N LEU A 6 -3.05 -0.26 9.16
CA LEU A 6 -2.39 0.80 8.40
C LEU A 6 -0.93 0.99 8.78
N ASP A 7 -0.59 0.83 10.06
CA ASP A 7 0.79 1.04 10.55
C ASP A 7 1.78 0.10 9.84
N ASP A 8 1.41 -1.17 9.71
CA ASP A 8 2.26 -2.21 9.12
C ASP A 8 1.98 -2.41 7.60
N ALA A 9 1.03 -1.67 7.04
CA ALA A 9 0.60 -1.84 5.64
C ALA A 9 1.77 -1.64 4.68
N HIS A 10 2.57 -0.61 4.91
CA HIS A 10 3.71 -0.27 4.06
C HIS A 10 4.76 -1.39 4.07
N GLU A 11 5.13 -1.90 5.24
CA GLU A 11 6.12 -2.97 5.38
C GLU A 11 5.66 -4.29 4.74
N LEU A 12 4.38 -4.64 4.91
CA LEU A 12 3.83 -5.86 4.33
C LEU A 12 3.79 -5.79 2.80
N ILE A 13 3.52 -4.61 2.23
CA ILE A 13 3.54 -4.39 0.78
C ILE A 13 4.98 -4.46 0.27
N ASP A 14 5.91 -3.76 0.90
CA ASP A 14 7.33 -3.77 0.49
C ASP A 14 7.93 -5.18 0.54
N THR A 15 7.57 -5.94 1.58
CA THR A 15 7.99 -7.33 1.73
C THR A 15 7.39 -8.20 0.62
N ALA A 16 6.11 -8.01 0.30
CA ALA A 16 5.46 -8.77 -0.77
C ALA A 16 6.07 -8.46 -2.15
N VAL A 17 6.39 -7.19 -2.43
CA VAL A 17 7.08 -6.78 -3.67
C VAL A 17 8.49 -7.34 -3.71
N SER A 18 9.26 -7.21 -2.63
CA SER A 18 10.61 -7.76 -2.54
C SER A 18 10.62 -9.27 -2.75
N THR A 19 9.62 -9.97 -2.20
CA THR A 19 9.43 -11.40 -2.40
C THR A 19 9.07 -11.73 -3.85
N ALA A 20 8.18 -10.95 -4.48
CA ALA A 20 7.80 -11.13 -5.87
C ALA A 20 9.01 -10.99 -6.82
N LEU A 21 9.87 -10.00 -6.56
CA LEU A 21 11.10 -9.78 -7.31
C LEU A 21 12.12 -10.89 -7.08
N LYS A 22 12.33 -11.30 -5.83
CA LYS A 22 13.30 -12.35 -5.47
C LYS A 22 12.92 -13.71 -6.07
N GLU A 23 11.65 -14.07 -6.00
CA GLU A 23 11.14 -15.35 -6.50
C GLU A 23 10.76 -15.31 -7.99
N SER A 24 10.80 -14.12 -8.61
CA SER A 24 10.35 -13.86 -9.98
C SER A 24 8.95 -14.43 -10.27
N LYS A 25 8.05 -14.32 -9.29
CA LYS A 25 6.70 -14.91 -9.32
C LYS A 25 5.66 -13.92 -8.80
N PRO A 26 4.41 -14.01 -9.26
CA PRO A 26 3.34 -13.18 -8.73
C PRO A 26 3.08 -13.51 -7.26
N VAL A 27 2.84 -12.48 -6.46
CA VAL A 27 2.47 -12.59 -5.04
C VAL A 27 1.06 -12.05 -4.85
N TYR A 28 0.25 -12.77 -4.09
CA TYR A 28 -1.11 -12.33 -3.74
C TYR A 28 -1.10 -11.48 -2.49
N ILE A 29 -1.73 -10.30 -2.57
CA ILE A 29 -1.91 -9.37 -1.45
C ILE A 29 -3.41 -9.17 -1.26
N SER A 30 -3.91 -9.51 -0.08
CA SER A 30 -5.27 -9.23 0.35
C SER A 30 -5.25 -7.97 1.22
N ILE A 31 -6.01 -6.96 0.86
CA ILE A 31 -6.06 -5.67 1.55
C ILE A 31 -7.49 -5.43 2.03
N GLY A 32 -7.65 -5.15 3.33
CA GLY A 32 -8.94 -4.74 3.88
C GLY A 32 -9.41 -3.42 3.25
N CYS A 33 -10.58 -3.42 2.60
CA CYS A 33 -11.12 -2.23 1.94
C CYS A 33 -11.36 -1.05 2.90
N ASN A 34 -11.61 -1.36 4.18
CA ASN A 34 -11.86 -0.38 5.24
C ASN A 34 -10.62 0.45 5.60
N LEU A 35 -9.41 0.00 5.27
CA LEU A 35 -8.17 0.69 5.64
C LEU A 35 -8.05 2.08 5.02
N SER A 36 -8.54 2.25 3.79
CA SER A 36 -8.60 3.55 3.11
C SER A 36 -9.49 4.59 3.82
N HIS A 37 -10.40 4.13 4.69
CA HIS A 37 -11.35 4.98 5.39
C HIS A 37 -10.87 5.39 6.80
N ILE A 38 -9.76 4.81 7.27
CA ILE A 38 -9.21 5.11 8.60
C ILE A 38 -8.37 6.40 8.49
N PRO A 39 -8.63 7.42 9.32
CA PRO A 39 -7.79 8.61 9.37
C PRO A 39 -6.36 8.24 9.72
N HIS A 40 -5.39 8.60 8.88
CA HIS A 40 -3.98 8.35 9.12
C HIS A 40 -3.14 9.58 8.74
N PRO A 41 -2.11 9.92 9.52
CA PRO A 41 -1.25 11.09 9.25
C PRO A 41 -0.61 11.07 7.85
N THR A 42 -0.28 9.88 7.32
CA THR A 42 0.29 9.73 5.96
C THR A 42 -0.72 10.03 4.85
N PHE A 43 -2.03 9.98 5.13
CA PHE A 43 -3.07 10.46 4.22
C PHE A 43 -3.30 11.97 4.38
N SER A 44 -2.32 12.72 4.89
CA SER A 44 -2.40 14.17 5.12
C SER A 44 -3.05 14.85 3.92
N ARG A 45 -4.15 15.54 4.23
CA ARG A 45 -5.01 16.27 3.30
C ARG A 45 -4.31 17.54 2.82
N GLU A 46 -3.28 17.40 2.03
CA GLU A 46 -2.89 18.39 1.05
C GLU A 46 -3.20 17.79 -0.31
N PRO A 47 -3.89 18.51 -1.20
CA PRO A 47 -4.29 17.93 -2.47
C PRO A 47 -3.02 17.43 -3.16
N VAL A 48 -2.95 16.11 -3.40
CA VAL A 48 -1.94 15.54 -4.30
C VAL A 48 -2.08 16.34 -5.58
N PRO A 49 -1.09 17.16 -5.98
CA PRO A 49 -1.23 17.95 -7.19
C PRO A 49 -1.48 16.96 -8.31
N PHE A 50 -2.64 17.06 -8.97
CA PHE A 50 -2.89 16.31 -10.19
C PHE A 50 -1.79 16.73 -11.18
N PHE A 51 -0.71 15.96 -11.25
CA PHE A 51 0.32 16.12 -12.26
C PHE A 51 -0.16 15.42 -13.52
N LEU A 52 -0.99 16.14 -14.29
CA LEU A 52 -1.19 15.82 -15.69
C LEU A 52 -0.01 16.43 -16.45
N ALA A 53 1.06 15.66 -16.64
CA ALA A 53 2.06 16.02 -17.63
C ALA A 53 1.39 15.97 -19.02
N PRO A 54 1.58 16.98 -19.89
CA PRO A 54 1.10 16.94 -21.27
C PRO A 54 1.73 15.81 -22.08
#